data_AF-A0A8J7AM40-F1
#
_entry.id   AF-A0A8J7AM40-F1
#
_cell.length_a   1.000
_cell.length_b   1.000
_cell.length_c   1.000
_cell.angle_alpha   90.00
_cell.angle_beta   90.00
_cell.angle_gamma   90.00
#
_symmetry.space_group_name_H-M   'P 1'
#
loop_
_entity.id
_entity.type
_entity.pdbx_description
1 polymer ?
#
loop_
_entity_poly.entity_id
_entity_poly.type
_entity_poly.pdbx_seq_one_letter_code
_entity_poly.pdbx_strand_id
1 'polypeptide(L)'
;PNGSYSGESYVVFGGSAVGNSGSLELSSLNGSNGFVLNGIDAGDLSGRSVSGAGDLNGDGIDDLIIGADGANPNGGSSGESYVVFGRRANQAPTITSPDSNSVPENQTTAIDVETSDDTDSEGSGLTYSLTGGVDAALFNIDASSGVVSFNSAPDFENPQDSGSDNTYNLEVSVTDSGGLSDSQALAIEVVPTVNGKAATIYVNTDNIVVGNAFQAGQSYEGDLFSNTDAEFNSGKSPDDVIAGTDGDDNIWSGSEGNDTIGAKAGNDIIGISDGDTYVEAGSGNDFVYAAGNGAGDNTIDLGSGDDDFWAPAGNHTLTGSGNNTIGLGTGNDSVSTGSGDDFIYTVNGGGGVNSLDLGDGENTVYLENGNYSITSGSGSDSLGLGTGTDSVDAGDGDNIIYMLDPDSAGNKDILTGAGDDYIETGAGDDLLNGGLGNVNTLIGGSGADTFALNDGTYTYLSDFELGTDLISLMGGVSFEDLSFSQGSGERAADTLISISDNVVLQAANIQASALNDQNNFTTG
;
A
#
# COMPACT_ATOMS: atom_id res chain seq x y z
N PRO A 1 -28.37 -15.44 -73.46
CA PRO A 1 -29.45 -14.84 -72.64
C PRO A 1 -30.49 -13.92 -73.35
N ASN A 2 -30.12 -12.84 -74.07
CA ASN A 2 -31.04 -11.74 -74.42
C ASN A 2 -31.07 -11.37 -75.92
N GLY A 3 -31.05 -12.37 -76.80
CA GLY A 3 -31.09 -12.20 -78.25
C GLY A 3 -29.77 -12.54 -78.94
N SER A 4 -29.72 -12.42 -80.27
CA SER A 4 -28.51 -12.75 -81.04
C SER A 4 -27.36 -11.81 -80.65
N TYR A 5 -26.18 -12.38 -80.36
CA TYR A 5 -24.96 -11.64 -80.05
C TYR A 5 -25.01 -10.74 -78.81
N SER A 6 -25.90 -10.99 -77.84
CA SER A 6 -25.87 -10.23 -76.57
C SER A 6 -24.61 -10.52 -75.73
N GLY A 7 -24.08 -11.74 -75.83
CA GLY A 7 -22.89 -12.18 -75.08
C GLY A 7 -23.19 -12.59 -73.63
N GLU A 8 -22.25 -13.30 -73.02
CA GLU A 8 -22.25 -13.81 -71.64
C GLU A 8 -20.80 -13.83 -71.14
N SER A 9 -20.56 -13.38 -69.90
CA SER A 9 -19.29 -13.56 -69.20
C SER A 9 -19.49 -14.49 -68.01
N TYR A 10 -18.50 -15.31 -67.71
CA TYR A 10 -18.56 -16.26 -66.59
C TYR A 10 -17.40 -15.96 -65.64
N VAL A 11 -17.71 -15.65 -64.38
CA VAL A 11 -16.72 -15.52 -63.32
C VAL A 11 -16.69 -16.85 -62.58
N VAL A 12 -15.52 -17.49 -62.54
CA VAL A 12 -15.32 -18.76 -61.83
C VAL A 12 -14.40 -18.47 -60.66
N PHE A 13 -14.83 -18.80 -59.45
CA PHE A 13 -13.99 -18.63 -58.27
C PHE A 13 -12.89 -19.69 -58.28
N GLY A 14 -11.64 -19.26 -58.10
CA GLY A 14 -10.49 -20.15 -58.06
C GLY A 14 -10.57 -21.13 -56.90
N GLY A 15 -9.96 -22.30 -57.07
CA GLY A 15 -9.92 -23.34 -56.04
C GLY A 15 -9.17 -24.57 -56.52
N SER A 16 -8.66 -25.38 -55.59
CA SER A 16 -7.86 -26.57 -55.90
C SER A 16 -8.59 -27.65 -56.70
N ALA A 17 -9.92 -27.56 -56.78
CA ALA A 17 -10.79 -28.48 -57.53
C ALA A 17 -11.22 -27.96 -58.92
N VAL A 18 -10.98 -26.68 -59.23
CA VAL A 18 -11.50 -26.04 -60.45
C VAL A 18 -10.79 -26.61 -61.69
N GLY A 19 -11.55 -27.22 -62.60
CA GLY A 19 -11.00 -27.77 -63.84
C GLY A 19 -10.20 -29.06 -63.69
N ASN A 20 -10.17 -29.69 -62.51
CA ASN A 20 -9.43 -30.94 -62.26
C ASN A 20 -9.90 -32.13 -63.12
N SER A 21 -11.13 -32.10 -63.63
CA SER A 21 -11.67 -33.06 -64.59
C SER A 21 -11.38 -32.69 -66.05
N GLY A 22 -10.65 -31.60 -66.31
CA GLY A 22 -10.38 -31.04 -67.64
C GLY A 22 -11.57 -30.31 -68.28
N SER A 23 -12.72 -30.21 -67.60
CA SER A 23 -13.92 -29.50 -68.07
C SER A 23 -14.66 -28.87 -66.89
N LEU A 24 -15.38 -27.77 -67.13
CA LEU A 24 -16.20 -27.08 -66.14
C LEU A 24 -17.61 -26.86 -66.69
N GLU A 25 -18.62 -27.35 -65.98
CA GLU A 25 -20.02 -27.15 -66.33
C GLU A 25 -20.48 -25.76 -65.89
N LEU A 26 -20.60 -24.83 -66.83
CA LEU A 26 -20.96 -23.43 -66.55
C LEU A 26 -22.38 -23.27 -65.95
N SER A 27 -23.26 -24.22 -66.22
CA SER A 27 -24.60 -24.28 -65.60
C SER A 27 -24.57 -24.61 -64.10
N SER A 28 -23.44 -25.09 -63.57
CA SER A 28 -23.25 -25.39 -62.15
C SER A 28 -22.81 -24.19 -61.32
N LEU A 29 -22.60 -23.03 -61.94
CA LEU A 29 -22.24 -21.79 -61.25
C LEU A 29 -23.43 -21.25 -60.48
N ASN A 30 -23.28 -21.08 -59.16
CA ASN A 30 -24.39 -20.82 -58.24
C ASN A 30 -24.15 -19.69 -57.23
N GLY A 31 -23.06 -18.94 -57.38
CA GLY A 31 -22.66 -17.87 -56.47
C GLY A 31 -21.66 -18.29 -55.39
N SER A 32 -21.49 -19.58 -55.09
CA SER A 32 -20.44 -20.08 -54.19
C SER A 32 -19.20 -20.58 -54.92
N ASN A 33 -19.32 -20.92 -56.21
CA ASN A 33 -18.23 -21.40 -57.08
C ASN A 33 -18.02 -20.50 -58.31
N GLY A 34 -18.77 -19.40 -58.42
CA GLY A 34 -18.79 -18.48 -59.56
C GLY A 34 -20.21 -18.10 -59.98
N PHE A 35 -20.33 -17.28 -61.01
CA PHE A 35 -21.61 -16.78 -61.52
C PHE A 35 -21.51 -16.35 -63.00
N VAL A 36 -22.67 -16.16 -63.63
CA VAL A 36 -22.79 -15.66 -65.00
C VAL A 36 -23.24 -14.20 -65.00
N LEU A 37 -22.62 -13.40 -65.86
CA LEU A 37 -23.02 -12.03 -66.21
C LEU A 37 -23.58 -12.06 -67.64
N ASN A 38 -24.90 -11.99 -67.73
CA ASN A 38 -25.60 -12.00 -69.00
C ASN A 38 -25.51 -10.63 -69.68
N GLY A 39 -25.18 -10.61 -70.98
CA GLY A 39 -25.29 -9.39 -71.77
C GLY A 39 -26.72 -8.87 -71.81
N ILE A 40 -26.86 -7.54 -71.83
CA ILE A 40 -28.15 -6.86 -71.61
C ILE A 40 -29.03 -6.94 -72.86
N ASP A 41 -28.56 -6.43 -74.00
CA ASP A 41 -29.31 -6.36 -75.26
C ASP A 41 -28.67 -7.15 -76.41
N ALA A 42 -29.48 -7.46 -77.43
CA ALA A 42 -29.02 -8.13 -78.63
C ALA A 42 -27.99 -7.27 -79.39
N GLY A 43 -26.81 -7.82 -79.62
CA GLY A 43 -25.72 -7.14 -80.33
C GLY A 43 -24.70 -6.43 -79.43
N ASP A 44 -24.88 -6.45 -78.10
CA ASP A 44 -23.97 -5.77 -77.16
C ASP A 44 -22.59 -6.42 -77.06
N LEU A 45 -22.48 -7.70 -77.40
CA LEU A 45 -21.22 -8.47 -77.37
C LEU A 45 -20.55 -8.45 -75.98
N SER A 46 -21.33 -8.48 -74.90
CA SER A 46 -20.79 -8.53 -73.54
C SER A 46 -19.89 -9.75 -73.34
N GLY A 47 -18.73 -9.55 -72.70
CA GLY A 47 -17.74 -10.60 -72.49
C GLY A 47 -16.80 -10.84 -73.67
N ARG A 48 -16.89 -10.04 -74.74
CA ARG A 48 -15.96 -10.13 -75.89
C ARG A 48 -14.53 -9.78 -75.50
N SER A 49 -14.34 -8.94 -74.49
CA SER A 49 -13.04 -8.68 -73.86
C SER A 49 -13.17 -8.67 -72.35
N VAL A 50 -12.25 -9.36 -71.68
CA VAL A 50 -12.09 -9.34 -70.22
C VAL A 50 -10.63 -9.04 -69.89
N SER A 51 -10.38 -8.25 -68.85
CA SER A 51 -9.03 -7.95 -68.34
C SER A 51 -9.07 -7.83 -66.82
N GLY A 52 -7.93 -8.08 -66.18
CA GLY A 52 -7.71 -7.55 -64.83
C GLY A 52 -7.74 -6.02 -64.90
N ALA A 53 -8.45 -5.39 -63.98
CA ALA A 53 -8.52 -3.95 -63.85
C ALA A 53 -7.54 -3.42 -62.77
N GLY A 54 -6.93 -4.33 -62.00
CA GLY A 54 -6.26 -3.99 -60.75
C GLY A 54 -7.29 -3.62 -59.69
N ASP A 55 -6.82 -3.20 -58.52
CA ASP A 55 -7.65 -2.64 -57.47
C ASP A 55 -8.08 -1.20 -57.82
N LEU A 56 -9.32 -1.01 -58.30
CA LEU A 56 -9.85 0.28 -58.71
C LEU A 56 -10.48 1.07 -57.55
N ASN A 57 -10.91 0.39 -56.49
CA ASN A 57 -11.58 1.01 -55.35
C ASN A 57 -10.66 1.22 -54.13
N GLY A 58 -9.43 0.70 -54.16
CA GLY A 58 -8.43 0.84 -53.12
C GLY A 58 -8.58 -0.14 -51.95
N ASP A 59 -9.30 -1.27 -52.12
CA ASP A 59 -9.52 -2.26 -51.05
C ASP A 59 -8.44 -3.36 -50.96
N GLY A 60 -7.43 -3.27 -51.82
CA GLY A 60 -6.32 -4.22 -51.91
C GLY A 60 -6.67 -5.54 -52.59
N ILE A 61 -7.81 -5.62 -53.28
CA ILE A 61 -8.25 -6.79 -54.04
C ILE A 61 -8.35 -6.41 -55.52
N ASP A 62 -7.74 -7.21 -56.40
CA ASP A 62 -7.79 -6.95 -57.83
C ASP A 62 -9.21 -7.13 -58.40
N ASP A 63 -9.66 -6.14 -59.18
CA ASP A 63 -10.95 -6.13 -59.86
C ASP A 63 -10.86 -6.66 -61.30
N LEU A 64 -12.02 -6.93 -61.89
CA LEU A 64 -12.16 -7.32 -63.29
C LEU A 64 -12.90 -6.25 -64.10
N ILE A 65 -12.48 -6.02 -65.34
CA ILE A 65 -13.23 -5.20 -66.30
C ILE A 65 -13.69 -6.03 -67.49
N ILE A 66 -14.96 -5.85 -67.86
CA ILE A 66 -15.65 -6.57 -68.93
C ILE A 66 -16.15 -5.56 -69.94
N GLY A 67 -15.82 -5.77 -71.22
CA GLY A 67 -16.27 -4.93 -72.32
C GLY A 67 -17.52 -5.48 -73.02
N ALA A 68 -18.43 -4.58 -73.37
CA ALA A 68 -19.56 -4.78 -74.27
C ALA A 68 -19.49 -3.71 -75.38
N ASP A 69 -18.61 -3.94 -76.38
CA ASP A 69 -18.28 -2.93 -77.39
C ASP A 69 -19.42 -2.67 -78.40
N GLY A 70 -20.38 -3.59 -78.49
CA GLY A 70 -21.57 -3.43 -79.32
C GLY A 70 -22.68 -2.61 -78.66
N ALA A 71 -22.58 -2.34 -77.36
CA ALA A 71 -23.60 -1.62 -76.60
C ALA A 71 -23.75 -0.17 -77.07
N ASN A 72 -24.97 0.37 -76.93
CA ASN A 72 -25.37 1.64 -77.55
C ASN A 72 -25.92 2.69 -76.57
N PRO A 73 -25.36 2.88 -75.34
CA PRO A 73 -25.93 3.81 -74.36
C PRO A 73 -26.01 5.26 -74.86
N ASN A 74 -25.15 5.65 -75.81
CA ASN A 74 -25.07 7.01 -76.35
C ASN A 74 -25.09 7.05 -77.90
N GLY A 75 -25.63 6.01 -78.56
CA GLY A 75 -25.63 5.87 -80.02
C GLY A 75 -24.87 4.64 -80.50
N GLY A 76 -24.74 4.47 -81.82
CA GLY A 76 -24.20 3.26 -82.44
C GLY A 76 -22.79 2.88 -81.96
N SER A 77 -22.66 1.71 -81.34
CA SER A 77 -21.46 1.08 -80.77
C SER A 77 -20.62 2.03 -79.92
N SER A 78 -21.27 2.88 -79.11
CA SER A 78 -20.57 3.72 -78.13
C SER A 78 -19.86 2.89 -77.05
N GLY A 79 -20.30 1.64 -76.86
CA GLY A 79 -19.72 0.67 -75.95
C GLY A 79 -20.11 0.90 -74.48
N GLU A 80 -20.06 -0.17 -73.70
CA GLU A 80 -20.16 -0.16 -72.25
C GLU A 80 -19.02 -0.98 -71.64
N SER A 81 -18.60 -0.59 -70.44
CA SER A 81 -17.65 -1.36 -69.63
C SER A 81 -18.24 -1.58 -68.26
N TYR A 82 -18.07 -2.79 -67.75
CA TYR A 82 -18.53 -3.21 -66.43
C TYR A 82 -17.31 -3.55 -65.58
N VAL A 83 -17.24 -2.96 -64.39
CA VAL A 83 -16.25 -3.33 -63.37
C VAL A 83 -16.92 -4.30 -62.41
N VAL A 84 -16.26 -5.43 -62.16
CA VAL A 84 -16.64 -6.39 -61.13
C VAL A 84 -15.63 -6.24 -60.01
N PHE A 85 -16.07 -5.70 -58.88
CA PHE A 85 -15.20 -5.53 -57.73
C PHE A 85 -14.83 -6.88 -57.12
N GLY A 86 -13.56 -7.03 -56.76
CA GLY A 86 -13.05 -8.14 -55.97
C GLY A 86 -13.67 -8.16 -54.58
N ARG A 87 -13.66 -9.33 -53.92
CA ARG A 87 -14.02 -9.46 -52.50
C ARG A 87 -13.25 -10.61 -51.85
N ARG A 88 -12.98 -10.49 -50.56
CA ARG A 88 -12.51 -11.61 -49.73
C ARG A 88 -13.71 -12.47 -49.31
N ALA A 89 -13.43 -13.71 -48.92
CA ALA A 89 -14.40 -14.50 -48.19
C ALA A 89 -14.36 -14.04 -46.74
N ASN A 90 -15.53 -13.82 -46.13
CA ASN A 90 -15.62 -13.49 -44.70
C ASN A 90 -14.89 -14.57 -43.87
N GLN A 91 -14.11 -14.15 -42.89
CA GLN A 91 -13.41 -15.03 -41.95
C GLN A 91 -13.91 -14.75 -40.54
N ALA A 92 -13.91 -15.76 -39.68
CA ALA A 92 -14.25 -15.53 -38.29
C ALA A 92 -13.21 -14.59 -37.66
N PRO A 93 -13.63 -13.66 -36.78
CA PRO A 93 -12.71 -12.90 -35.94
C PRO A 93 -11.88 -13.86 -35.09
N THR A 94 -10.72 -13.44 -34.58
CA THR A 94 -9.88 -14.25 -33.70
C THR A 94 -9.64 -13.52 -32.38
N ILE A 95 -9.89 -14.20 -31.26
CA ILE A 95 -9.55 -13.68 -29.92
C ILE A 95 -8.04 -13.77 -29.71
N THR A 96 -7.43 -12.65 -29.35
CA THR A 96 -5.97 -12.50 -29.15
C THR A 96 -5.57 -12.24 -27.71
N SER A 97 -6.54 -11.91 -26.83
CA SER A 97 -6.29 -11.83 -25.39
C SER A 97 -5.85 -13.19 -24.81
N PRO A 98 -5.11 -13.19 -23.70
CA PRO A 98 -4.82 -14.40 -22.94
C PRO A 98 -6.10 -15.15 -22.53
N ASP A 99 -5.99 -16.47 -22.34
CA ASP A 99 -7.05 -17.33 -21.80
C ASP A 99 -7.17 -17.25 -20.27
N SER A 100 -6.32 -16.46 -19.62
CA SER A 100 -6.36 -16.21 -18.18
C SER A 100 -5.88 -14.80 -17.85
N ASN A 101 -6.42 -14.22 -16.78
CA ASN A 101 -5.95 -12.96 -16.21
C ASN A 101 -6.07 -12.97 -14.70
N SER A 102 -5.10 -12.37 -14.02
CA SER A 102 -5.14 -12.15 -12.57
C SER A 102 -5.57 -10.71 -12.28
N VAL A 103 -6.46 -10.53 -11.31
CA VAL A 103 -6.98 -9.23 -10.90
C VAL A 103 -7.00 -9.09 -9.39
N PRO A 104 -6.67 -7.92 -8.85
CA PRO A 104 -6.85 -7.65 -7.44
C PRO A 104 -8.33 -7.71 -7.05
N GLU A 105 -8.58 -8.18 -5.84
CA GLU A 105 -9.87 -8.01 -5.18
C GLU A 105 -10.31 -6.54 -5.10
N ASN A 106 -11.57 -6.31 -4.73
CA ASN A 106 -12.17 -4.98 -4.58
C ASN A 106 -12.23 -4.13 -5.87
N GLN A 107 -11.97 -4.75 -7.03
CA GLN A 107 -12.08 -4.12 -8.35
C GLN A 107 -13.02 -4.89 -9.28
N THR A 108 -13.82 -4.17 -10.07
CA THR A 108 -14.82 -4.82 -10.94
C THR A 108 -14.31 -5.09 -12.35
N THR A 109 -13.26 -4.44 -12.84
CA THR A 109 -12.75 -4.70 -14.20
C THR A 109 -11.92 -5.96 -14.22
N ALA A 110 -12.27 -6.93 -15.08
CA ALA A 110 -11.61 -8.23 -15.14
C ALA A 110 -10.56 -8.29 -16.25
N ILE A 111 -10.95 -8.07 -17.50
CA ILE A 111 -10.06 -8.11 -18.68
C ILE A 111 -10.71 -7.38 -19.85
N ASP A 112 -9.89 -6.88 -20.78
CA ASP A 112 -10.34 -6.44 -22.11
C ASP A 112 -10.10 -7.57 -23.13
N VAL A 113 -11.18 -8.08 -23.75
CA VAL A 113 -11.10 -9.16 -24.74
C VAL A 113 -10.64 -8.58 -26.08
N GLU A 114 -9.33 -8.59 -26.28
CA GLU A 114 -8.73 -8.16 -27.53
C GLU A 114 -8.96 -9.17 -28.66
N THR A 115 -9.23 -8.66 -29.86
CA THR A 115 -9.49 -9.47 -31.05
C THR A 115 -8.82 -8.86 -32.27
N SER A 116 -8.37 -9.72 -33.18
CA SER A 116 -8.02 -9.32 -34.53
C SER A 116 -9.12 -9.75 -35.49
N ASP A 117 -9.58 -8.81 -36.31
CA ASP A 117 -10.44 -9.08 -37.46
C ASP A 117 -9.63 -8.88 -38.75
N ASP A 118 -10.00 -9.58 -39.82
CA ASP A 118 -9.31 -9.42 -41.10
C ASP A 118 -9.67 -8.05 -41.74
N THR A 119 -8.88 -7.60 -42.72
CA THR A 119 -9.04 -6.26 -43.33
C THR A 119 -10.14 -6.23 -44.38
N ASP A 120 -11.19 -7.03 -44.25
CA ASP A 120 -12.34 -6.92 -45.11
C ASP A 120 -13.06 -5.57 -44.91
N SER A 121 -13.76 -5.12 -45.96
CA SER A 121 -14.39 -3.81 -46.00
C SER A 121 -15.74 -3.77 -45.26
N GLU A 122 -16.01 -4.77 -44.40
CA GLU A 122 -17.11 -4.79 -43.45
C GLU A 122 -16.66 -4.02 -42.20
N GLY A 123 -16.89 -2.71 -42.17
CA GLY A 123 -16.46 -1.87 -41.06
C GLY A 123 -16.87 -2.42 -39.67
N SER A 124 -15.89 -2.68 -38.81
CA SER A 124 -15.93 -2.48 -37.35
C SER A 124 -17.22 -2.94 -36.63
N GLY A 125 -17.70 -4.15 -36.89
CA GLY A 125 -18.98 -4.66 -36.42
C GLY A 125 -18.89 -5.86 -35.47
N LEU A 126 -17.89 -5.87 -34.58
CA LEU A 126 -17.71 -6.94 -33.61
C LEU A 126 -18.73 -6.82 -32.47
N THR A 127 -19.34 -7.94 -32.11
CA THR A 127 -20.21 -8.06 -30.94
C THR A 127 -19.63 -9.08 -29.98
N TYR A 128 -19.35 -8.64 -28.75
CA TYR A 128 -18.81 -9.47 -27.68
C TYR A 128 -19.92 -10.00 -26.78
N SER A 129 -19.79 -11.23 -26.30
CA SER A 129 -20.77 -11.86 -25.41
C SER A 129 -20.14 -12.90 -24.48
N LEU A 130 -20.76 -13.11 -23.32
CA LEU A 130 -20.49 -14.26 -22.44
C LEU A 130 -21.41 -15.40 -22.89
N THR A 131 -20.84 -16.48 -23.43
CA THR A 131 -21.60 -17.60 -23.99
C THR A 131 -21.73 -18.78 -23.03
N GLY A 132 -20.88 -18.82 -22.00
CA GLY A 132 -20.83 -19.94 -21.06
C GLY A 132 -19.83 -19.70 -19.93
N GLY A 133 -19.46 -20.79 -19.26
CA GLY A 133 -18.70 -20.77 -18.00
C GLY A 133 -19.60 -20.93 -16.78
N VAL A 134 -19.09 -21.60 -15.74
CA VAL A 134 -19.86 -21.85 -14.51
C VAL A 134 -20.09 -20.56 -13.72
N ASP A 135 -19.25 -19.54 -13.94
CA ASP A 135 -19.28 -18.26 -13.22
C ASP A 135 -19.84 -17.10 -14.05
N ALA A 136 -20.31 -17.36 -15.28
CA ALA A 136 -20.76 -16.32 -16.22
C ALA A 136 -21.81 -15.35 -15.66
N ALA A 137 -22.66 -15.84 -14.75
CA ALA A 137 -23.70 -15.02 -14.11
C ALA A 137 -23.14 -13.94 -13.17
N LEU A 138 -21.88 -14.03 -12.77
CA LEU A 138 -21.20 -13.07 -11.91
C LEU A 138 -20.56 -11.92 -12.70
N PHE A 139 -20.63 -11.94 -14.03
CA PHE A 139 -19.98 -10.98 -14.90
C PHE A 139 -20.94 -10.29 -15.87
N ASN A 140 -20.48 -9.16 -16.40
CA ASN A 140 -20.98 -8.51 -17.60
C ASN A 140 -19.84 -8.42 -18.63
N ILE A 141 -20.20 -8.34 -19.90
CA ILE A 141 -19.29 -7.94 -20.98
C ILE A 141 -19.92 -6.78 -21.75
N ASP A 142 -19.14 -5.73 -22.01
CA ASP A 142 -19.57 -4.68 -22.92
C ASP A 142 -19.53 -5.23 -24.35
N ALA A 143 -20.70 -5.31 -24.97
CA ALA A 143 -20.86 -5.93 -26.28
C ALA A 143 -20.13 -5.20 -27.41
N SER A 144 -19.67 -3.96 -27.19
CA SER A 144 -18.97 -3.15 -28.18
C SER A 144 -17.47 -3.06 -27.94
N SER A 145 -17.03 -3.04 -26.68
CA SER A 145 -15.61 -2.92 -26.35
C SER A 145 -14.93 -4.23 -25.98
N GLY A 146 -15.68 -5.27 -25.61
CA GLY A 146 -15.09 -6.55 -25.15
C GLY A 146 -14.63 -6.53 -23.69
N VAL A 147 -14.86 -5.43 -22.96
CA VAL A 147 -14.47 -5.31 -21.55
C VAL A 147 -15.37 -6.20 -20.69
N VAL A 148 -14.76 -7.17 -20.03
CA VAL A 148 -15.39 -8.06 -19.05
C VAL A 148 -15.23 -7.46 -17.66
N SER A 149 -16.31 -7.47 -16.87
CA SER A 149 -16.35 -6.92 -15.52
C SER A 149 -17.21 -7.76 -14.58
N PHE A 150 -16.84 -7.83 -13.31
CA PHE A 150 -17.66 -8.41 -12.26
C PHE A 150 -18.91 -7.55 -12.00
N ASN A 151 -20.03 -8.22 -11.72
CA ASN A 151 -21.28 -7.59 -11.27
C ASN A 151 -21.17 -6.95 -9.88
N SER A 152 -20.26 -7.47 -9.05
CA SER A 152 -19.92 -6.97 -7.72
C SER A 152 -18.44 -7.20 -7.52
N ALA A 153 -17.75 -6.26 -6.88
CA ALA A 153 -16.31 -6.40 -6.66
C ALA A 153 -16.03 -7.72 -5.91
N PRO A 154 -15.06 -8.52 -6.37
CA PRO A 154 -14.71 -9.78 -5.72
C PRO A 154 -14.00 -9.51 -4.39
N ASP A 155 -14.13 -10.46 -3.48
CA ASP A 155 -13.55 -10.50 -2.13
C ASP A 155 -12.79 -11.83 -2.05
N PHE A 156 -11.47 -11.76 -1.79
CA PHE A 156 -10.59 -12.93 -1.88
C PHE A 156 -10.86 -13.93 -0.75
N GLU A 157 -11.20 -13.45 0.44
CA GLU A 157 -11.49 -14.25 1.63
C GLU A 157 -12.89 -14.89 1.56
N ASN A 158 -13.79 -14.33 0.75
CA ASN A 158 -15.14 -14.83 0.53
C ASN A 158 -15.47 -14.99 -0.97
N PRO A 159 -14.82 -15.95 -1.66
CA PRO A 159 -15.00 -16.18 -3.08
C PRO A 159 -16.46 -16.50 -3.42
N GLN A 160 -16.98 -15.83 -4.46
CA GLN A 160 -18.33 -16.07 -4.97
C GLN A 160 -18.35 -17.03 -6.17
N ASP A 161 -17.19 -17.48 -6.64
CA ASP A 161 -17.06 -18.44 -7.74
C ASP A 161 -17.62 -19.82 -7.37
N SER A 162 -17.90 -20.60 -8.42
CA SER A 162 -18.25 -22.00 -8.34
C SER A 162 -17.00 -22.86 -8.08
N GLY A 163 -16.62 -22.97 -6.82
CA GLY A 163 -15.44 -23.75 -6.42
C GLY A 163 -14.86 -23.25 -5.12
N SER A 164 -15.07 -21.96 -4.84
CA SER A 164 -14.45 -21.22 -3.76
C SER A 164 -12.92 -21.27 -3.84
N ASP A 165 -12.40 -21.26 -5.07
CA ASP A 165 -10.96 -21.35 -5.38
C ASP A 165 -10.38 -20.04 -5.92
N ASN A 166 -11.15 -18.94 -5.87
CA ASN A 166 -10.80 -17.63 -6.41
C ASN A 166 -10.51 -17.63 -7.92
N THR A 167 -10.85 -18.70 -8.64
CA THR A 167 -10.71 -18.81 -10.09
C THR A 167 -12.08 -18.85 -10.76
N TYR A 168 -12.46 -17.74 -11.40
CA TYR A 168 -13.75 -17.59 -12.07
C TYR A 168 -13.65 -18.04 -13.52
N ASN A 169 -14.42 -19.05 -13.89
CA ASN A 169 -14.38 -19.71 -15.18
C ASN A 169 -15.51 -19.25 -16.10
N LEU A 170 -15.13 -18.60 -17.20
CA LEU A 170 -16.00 -17.97 -18.21
C LEU A 170 -15.79 -18.60 -19.60
N GLU A 171 -16.73 -18.38 -20.50
CA GLU A 171 -16.56 -18.57 -21.94
C GLU A 171 -17.01 -17.27 -22.64
N VAL A 172 -16.07 -16.63 -23.34
CA VAL A 172 -16.30 -15.40 -24.10
C VAL A 172 -16.42 -15.74 -25.58
N SER A 173 -17.20 -14.98 -26.32
CA SER A 173 -17.27 -15.06 -27.78
C SER A 173 -17.34 -13.70 -28.42
N VAL A 174 -16.68 -13.58 -29.56
CA VAL A 174 -16.78 -12.45 -30.48
C VAL A 174 -17.45 -12.93 -31.76
N THR A 175 -18.40 -12.16 -32.28
CA THR A 175 -19.09 -12.43 -33.55
C THR A 175 -18.95 -11.22 -34.47
N ASP A 176 -18.59 -11.45 -35.73
CA ASP A 176 -18.54 -10.42 -36.76
C ASP A 176 -19.95 -10.06 -37.29
N SER A 177 -20.00 -9.05 -38.16
CA SER A 177 -21.26 -8.63 -38.80
C SER A 177 -21.84 -9.68 -39.78
N GLY A 178 -20.99 -10.59 -40.29
CA GLY A 178 -21.35 -11.72 -41.14
C GLY A 178 -21.89 -12.94 -40.37
N GLY A 179 -21.86 -12.91 -39.04
CA GLY A 179 -22.31 -13.97 -38.14
C GLY A 179 -21.30 -15.10 -37.92
N LEU A 180 -20.04 -14.95 -38.34
CA LEU A 180 -18.97 -15.87 -37.94
C LEU A 180 -18.44 -15.47 -36.57
N SER A 181 -18.04 -16.46 -35.78
CA SER A 181 -17.66 -16.25 -34.38
C SER A 181 -16.43 -17.06 -33.99
N ASP A 182 -15.73 -16.55 -32.99
CA ASP A 182 -14.71 -17.26 -32.24
C ASP A 182 -15.05 -17.25 -30.74
N SER A 183 -14.57 -18.25 -30.00
CA SER A 183 -14.88 -18.43 -28.59
C SER A 183 -13.67 -18.94 -27.82
N GLN A 184 -13.48 -18.44 -26.61
CA GLN A 184 -12.36 -18.79 -25.74
C GLN A 184 -12.87 -19.02 -24.32
N ALA A 185 -12.40 -20.11 -23.69
CA ALA A 185 -12.54 -20.27 -22.25
C ALA A 185 -11.58 -19.31 -21.55
N LEU A 186 -12.07 -18.57 -20.56
CA LEU A 186 -11.35 -17.50 -19.88
C LEU A 186 -11.39 -17.74 -18.37
N ALA A 187 -10.23 -17.81 -17.72
CA ALA A 187 -10.10 -17.90 -16.27
C ALA A 187 -9.69 -16.54 -15.68
N ILE A 188 -10.47 -16.03 -14.73
CA ILE A 188 -10.13 -14.82 -13.97
C ILE A 188 -9.76 -15.22 -12.55
N GLU A 189 -8.48 -15.06 -12.20
CA GLU A 189 -7.95 -15.33 -10.87
C GLU A 189 -8.02 -14.06 -10.03
N VAL A 190 -8.68 -14.12 -8.87
CA VAL A 190 -8.69 -13.01 -7.90
C VAL A 190 -7.52 -13.19 -6.95
N VAL A 191 -6.74 -12.14 -6.75
CA VAL A 191 -5.61 -12.11 -5.80
C VAL A 191 -5.90 -11.14 -4.66
N PRO A 192 -5.43 -11.44 -3.43
CA PRO A 192 -5.64 -10.56 -2.29
C PRO A 192 -4.84 -9.28 -2.46
N THR A 193 -5.22 -8.25 -1.72
CA THR A 193 -4.54 -6.97 -1.71
C THR A 193 -4.02 -6.61 -0.32
N VAL A 194 -2.84 -5.98 -0.30
CA VAL A 194 -2.30 -5.34 0.91
C VAL A 194 -2.09 -3.88 0.61
N ASN A 195 -2.68 -3.00 1.43
CA ASN A 195 -2.64 -1.54 1.21
C ASN A 195 -2.99 -1.13 -0.24
N GLY A 196 -4.01 -1.79 -0.82
CA GLY A 196 -4.50 -1.55 -2.18
C GLY A 196 -3.62 -2.05 -3.33
N LYS A 197 -2.52 -2.77 -3.04
CA LYS A 197 -1.67 -3.42 -4.04
C LYS A 197 -1.98 -4.91 -4.13
N ALA A 198 -2.00 -5.47 -5.33
CA ALA A 198 -2.15 -6.92 -5.54
C ALA A 198 -0.97 -7.67 -4.95
N ALA A 199 -1.23 -8.74 -4.20
CA ALA A 199 -0.20 -9.58 -3.61
C ALA A 199 0.61 -10.30 -4.70
N THR A 200 1.94 -10.23 -4.60
CA THR A 200 2.87 -11.02 -5.41
C THR A 200 3.20 -12.36 -4.76
N ILE A 201 2.92 -12.51 -3.46
CA ILE A 201 3.09 -13.73 -2.66
C ILE A 201 1.90 -13.86 -1.71
N TYR A 202 1.22 -15.01 -1.71
CA TYR A 202 0.09 -15.26 -0.81
C TYR A 202 -0.22 -16.76 -0.69
N VAL A 203 -1.16 -17.13 0.18
CA VAL A 203 -1.67 -18.50 0.33
C VAL A 203 -3.04 -18.61 -0.31
N ASN A 204 -3.23 -19.57 -1.22
CA ASN A 204 -4.54 -19.81 -1.83
C ASN A 204 -5.45 -20.68 -0.94
N THR A 205 -6.70 -20.88 -1.36
CA THR A 205 -7.71 -21.62 -0.58
C THR A 205 -7.42 -23.11 -0.42
N ASP A 206 -6.51 -23.67 -1.23
CA ASP A 206 -5.99 -25.04 -1.07
C ASP A 206 -4.82 -25.12 -0.07
N ASN A 207 -4.52 -24.03 0.64
CA ASN A 207 -3.34 -23.86 1.50
C ASN A 207 -2.03 -24.10 0.75
N ILE A 208 -1.95 -23.62 -0.51
CA ILE A 208 -0.73 -23.67 -1.31
C ILE A 208 -0.15 -22.27 -1.39
N VAL A 209 1.16 -22.16 -1.22
CA VAL A 209 1.88 -20.89 -1.41
C VAL A 209 1.93 -20.55 -2.90
N VAL A 210 1.55 -19.33 -3.25
CA VAL A 210 1.45 -18.83 -4.63
C VAL A 210 2.39 -17.65 -4.84
N GLY A 211 2.72 -17.38 -6.10
CA GLY A 211 3.45 -16.20 -6.51
C GLY A 211 4.97 -16.37 -6.45
N ASN A 212 5.68 -15.27 -6.23
CA ASN A 212 7.16 -15.22 -6.26
C ASN A 212 7.79 -15.68 -4.93
N ALA A 213 7.27 -16.76 -4.34
CA ALA A 213 7.79 -17.29 -3.08
C ALA A 213 8.84 -18.39 -3.30
N PHE A 214 9.73 -18.61 -2.33
CA PHE A 214 10.72 -19.72 -2.38
C PHE A 214 10.03 -21.09 -2.43
N GLN A 215 8.85 -21.18 -1.84
CA GLN A 215 8.06 -22.40 -1.72
C GLN A 215 6.78 -22.39 -2.55
N ALA A 216 6.73 -21.59 -3.62
CA ALA A 216 5.59 -21.57 -4.53
C ALA A 216 5.21 -22.99 -4.99
N GLY A 217 3.93 -23.33 -4.88
CA GLY A 217 3.37 -24.65 -5.17
C GLY A 217 3.53 -25.69 -4.05
N GLN A 218 4.03 -25.32 -2.86
CA GLN A 218 4.08 -26.20 -1.68
C GLN A 218 2.95 -25.90 -0.69
N SER A 219 2.66 -26.87 0.18
CA SER A 219 1.75 -26.71 1.32
C SER A 219 2.22 -25.57 2.21
N TYR A 220 1.28 -24.75 2.65
CA TYR A 220 1.50 -23.70 3.62
C TYR A 220 1.65 -24.31 5.01
N GLU A 221 2.80 -24.10 5.64
CA GLU A 221 3.11 -24.57 6.99
C GLU A 221 3.48 -23.39 7.91
N GLY A 222 2.87 -22.23 7.68
CA GLY A 222 3.11 -21.01 8.46
C GLY A 222 4.32 -20.21 7.98
N ASP A 223 4.81 -20.39 6.76
CA ASP A 223 6.04 -19.76 6.27
C ASP A 223 5.78 -19.05 4.93
N LEU A 224 6.17 -17.79 4.77
CA LEU A 224 6.15 -17.06 3.49
C LEU A 224 7.49 -16.36 3.29
N PHE A 225 8.27 -16.83 2.32
CA PHE A 225 9.59 -16.27 2.03
C PHE A 225 9.63 -15.75 0.59
N SER A 226 9.95 -14.47 0.40
CA SER A 226 10.19 -13.93 -0.95
C SER A 226 11.40 -14.59 -1.60
N ASN A 227 11.29 -15.01 -2.87
CA ASN A 227 12.40 -15.59 -3.64
C ASN A 227 13.18 -14.59 -4.50
N THR A 228 12.80 -13.32 -4.48
CA THR A 228 13.27 -12.32 -5.43
C THR A 228 14.68 -11.80 -5.13
N ASP A 229 15.24 -12.14 -3.97
CA ASP A 229 16.57 -11.71 -3.49
C ASP A 229 17.79 -12.42 -4.09
N ALA A 230 17.59 -13.44 -4.94
CA ALA A 230 18.70 -14.29 -5.36
C ALA A 230 19.63 -13.65 -6.42
N GLU A 231 19.29 -12.49 -7.01
CA GLU A 231 20.13 -11.81 -8.00
C GLU A 231 20.75 -10.51 -7.47
N PHE A 232 21.77 -10.69 -6.61
CA PHE A 232 22.66 -9.68 -5.99
C PHE A 232 23.39 -8.71 -6.95
N ASN A 233 23.00 -8.57 -8.22
CA ASN A 233 23.81 -7.90 -9.26
C ASN A 233 23.04 -7.01 -10.26
N SER A 234 21.74 -6.75 -10.09
CA SER A 234 21.00 -5.82 -10.97
C SER A 234 20.75 -4.43 -10.36
N GLY A 235 20.92 -4.27 -9.05
CA GLY A 235 20.79 -2.97 -8.35
C GLY A 235 19.34 -2.57 -8.09
N LYS A 236 18.77 -3.18 -7.02
CA LYS A 236 17.39 -3.22 -6.53
C LYS A 236 16.63 -4.50 -6.93
N SER A 237 16.44 -5.39 -5.95
CA SER A 237 15.41 -6.44 -5.97
C SER A 237 14.02 -5.82 -6.21
N PRO A 238 13.07 -6.55 -6.81
CA PRO A 238 11.71 -6.06 -7.01
C PRO A 238 10.99 -5.88 -5.67
N ASP A 239 10.13 -4.87 -5.59
CA ASP A 239 9.25 -4.65 -4.44
C ASP A 239 8.17 -5.74 -4.41
N ASP A 240 8.08 -6.48 -3.31
CA ASP A 240 7.08 -7.53 -3.13
C ASP A 240 5.87 -7.07 -2.32
N VAL A 241 4.73 -7.73 -2.59
CA VAL A 241 3.51 -7.56 -1.80
C VAL A 241 3.13 -8.93 -1.24
N ILE A 242 3.24 -9.08 0.07
CA ILE A 242 3.11 -10.37 0.75
C ILE A 242 1.85 -10.36 1.61
N ALA A 243 0.91 -11.27 1.32
CA ALA A 243 -0.31 -11.44 2.10
C ALA A 243 -0.27 -12.75 2.89
N GLY A 244 -0.35 -12.63 4.21
CA GLY A 244 -0.52 -13.72 5.16
C GLY A 244 -1.97 -14.22 5.26
N THR A 245 -2.24 -14.96 6.32
CA THR A 245 -3.48 -15.66 6.64
C THR A 245 -3.98 -15.26 8.03
N ASP A 246 -5.18 -15.70 8.42
CA ASP A 246 -5.67 -15.47 9.80
C ASP A 246 -5.05 -16.44 10.83
N GLY A 247 -3.92 -17.07 10.52
CA GLY A 247 -3.18 -17.98 11.41
C GLY A 247 -1.76 -17.48 11.65
N ASP A 248 -1.05 -18.13 12.57
CA ASP A 248 0.34 -17.74 12.89
C ASP A 248 1.26 -17.94 11.66
N ASP A 249 1.80 -16.83 11.16
CA ASP A 249 2.61 -16.76 9.95
C ASP A 249 4.06 -16.36 10.26
N ASN A 250 5.00 -16.87 9.50
CA ASN A 250 6.41 -16.49 9.52
C ASN A 250 6.78 -15.92 8.16
N ILE A 251 6.80 -14.60 8.08
CA ILE A 251 6.94 -13.85 6.84
C ILE A 251 8.33 -13.23 6.77
N TRP A 252 9.01 -13.45 5.65
CA TRP A 252 10.30 -12.84 5.35
C TRP A 252 10.22 -12.05 4.05
N SER A 253 10.34 -10.72 4.17
CA SER A 253 10.25 -9.79 3.03
C SER A 253 11.40 -9.97 2.05
N GLY A 254 12.58 -10.30 2.58
CA GLY A 254 13.75 -10.52 1.77
C GLY A 254 14.98 -9.78 2.28
N SER A 255 15.90 -9.46 1.38
CA SER A 255 17.15 -8.76 1.69
C SER A 255 17.17 -7.32 1.17
N GLU A 256 16.45 -7.03 0.09
CA GLU A 256 16.31 -5.71 -0.54
C GLU A 256 14.90 -5.57 -1.13
N GLY A 257 14.43 -4.33 -1.37
CA GLY A 257 13.11 -4.06 -1.95
C GLY A 257 12.23 -3.26 -0.99
N ASN A 258 11.35 -2.41 -1.52
CA ASN A 258 10.40 -1.67 -0.71
C ASN A 258 9.11 -2.47 -0.60
N ASP A 259 9.09 -3.43 0.33
CA ASP A 259 8.03 -4.43 0.41
C ASP A 259 6.77 -3.91 1.10
N THR A 260 5.65 -4.59 0.88
CA THR A 260 4.36 -4.34 1.51
C THR A 260 3.82 -5.65 2.06
N ILE A 261 3.68 -5.74 3.38
CA ILE A 261 3.30 -6.98 4.08
C ILE A 261 2.00 -6.76 4.83
N GLY A 262 1.07 -7.70 4.70
CA GLY A 262 -0.14 -7.77 5.51
C GLY A 262 -0.27 -9.17 6.07
N ALA A 263 0.04 -9.36 7.36
CA ALA A 263 0.04 -10.68 7.99
C ALA A 263 -1.38 -11.12 8.41
N LYS A 264 -2.22 -10.16 8.81
CA LYS A 264 -3.64 -10.28 9.17
C LYS A 264 -3.86 -10.63 10.64
N ALA A 265 -4.18 -11.87 10.97
CA ALA A 265 -4.47 -12.25 12.34
C ALA A 265 -3.64 -13.48 12.67
N GLY A 266 -3.16 -13.60 13.90
CA GLY A 266 -2.15 -14.60 14.22
C GLY A 266 -1.13 -14.01 15.17
N ASN A 267 -0.24 -14.85 15.68
CA ASN A 267 0.97 -14.37 16.34
C ASN A 267 2.10 -14.51 15.33
N ASP A 268 2.34 -13.43 14.59
CA ASP A 268 3.13 -13.48 13.38
C ASP A 268 4.58 -13.09 13.65
N ILE A 269 5.51 -13.72 12.93
CA ILE A 269 6.92 -13.35 12.93
C ILE A 269 7.21 -12.72 11.57
N ILE A 270 7.52 -11.42 11.58
CA ILE A 270 7.70 -10.64 10.35
C ILE A 270 9.12 -10.10 10.33
N GLY A 271 9.92 -10.62 9.42
CA GLY A 271 11.27 -10.16 9.21
C GLY A 271 11.40 -9.27 7.97
N ILE A 272 11.94 -8.08 8.19
CA ILE A 272 12.19 -7.04 7.17
C ILE A 272 13.70 -6.76 7.07
N SER A 273 14.13 -6.06 6.03
CA SER A 273 15.56 -5.81 5.74
C SER A 273 15.86 -4.34 5.42
N ASP A 274 16.91 -4.07 4.64
CA ASP A 274 17.43 -2.72 4.35
C ASP A 274 16.53 -1.84 3.47
N GLY A 275 15.41 -2.34 2.92
CA GLY A 275 14.47 -1.56 2.11
C GLY A 275 13.31 -0.96 2.92
N ASP A 276 12.68 0.09 2.39
CA ASP A 276 11.59 0.80 3.08
C ASP A 276 10.31 -0.04 3.03
N THR A 277 10.01 -0.72 4.13
CA THR A 277 8.93 -1.71 4.20
C THR A 277 7.70 -1.12 4.88
N TYR A 278 6.53 -1.44 4.32
CA TYR A 278 5.24 -1.23 4.97
C TYR A 278 4.73 -2.55 5.54
N VAL A 279 4.36 -2.58 6.83
CA VAL A 279 3.83 -3.77 7.50
C VAL A 279 2.51 -3.45 8.17
N GLU A 280 1.49 -4.26 7.89
CA GLU A 280 0.28 -4.44 8.69
C GLU A 280 0.39 -5.82 9.36
N ALA A 281 0.80 -5.87 10.63
CA ALA A 281 0.93 -7.12 11.37
C ALA A 281 -0.48 -7.66 11.71
N GLY A 282 -1.28 -6.83 12.37
CA GLY A 282 -2.73 -6.96 12.43
C GLY A 282 -3.21 -7.34 13.83
N SER A 283 -3.74 -8.53 14.06
CA SER A 283 -4.25 -8.90 15.40
C SER A 283 -3.63 -10.16 15.96
N GLY A 284 -3.19 -10.10 17.21
CA GLY A 284 -2.47 -11.15 17.91
C GLY A 284 -1.12 -10.60 18.37
N ASN A 285 -0.27 -11.45 18.94
CA ASN A 285 1.00 -10.99 19.50
C ASN A 285 2.10 -11.15 18.46
N ASP A 286 2.42 -10.06 17.77
CA ASP A 286 3.28 -10.07 16.61
C ASP A 286 4.72 -9.70 16.97
N PHE A 287 5.68 -10.27 16.25
CA PHE A 287 7.08 -9.90 16.34
C PHE A 287 7.61 -9.42 15.00
N VAL A 288 7.82 -8.11 14.90
CA VAL A 288 8.38 -7.47 13.71
C VAL A 288 9.84 -7.10 13.96
N TYR A 289 10.76 -7.59 13.13
CA TYR A 289 12.17 -7.29 13.31
C TYR A 289 12.88 -6.94 12.00
N ALA A 290 13.72 -5.92 12.08
CA ALA A 290 14.53 -5.47 10.97
C ALA A 290 15.94 -6.08 11.05
N ALA A 291 16.31 -6.86 10.03
CA ALA A 291 17.66 -7.38 9.88
C ALA A 291 18.52 -6.44 9.01
N GLY A 292 19.84 -6.64 9.03
CA GLY A 292 20.77 -5.90 8.18
C GLY A 292 21.60 -4.85 8.91
N ASN A 293 22.35 -4.06 8.15
CA ASN A 293 23.30 -3.07 8.69
C ASN A 293 22.82 -1.61 8.50
N GLY A 294 21.58 -1.37 8.06
CA GLY A 294 20.99 -0.04 7.91
C GLY A 294 19.51 -0.12 7.52
N ALA A 295 18.70 -0.72 8.40
CA ALA A 295 17.46 -1.42 8.11
C ALA A 295 16.24 -0.57 7.69
N GLY A 296 16.34 0.17 6.58
CA GLY A 296 15.23 0.87 5.91
C GLY A 296 14.56 2.00 6.72
N ASP A 297 13.76 2.82 6.05
CA ASP A 297 12.81 3.73 6.71
C ASP A 297 11.41 3.10 6.66
N ASN A 298 11.04 2.36 7.71
CA ASN A 298 9.85 1.50 7.67
C ASN A 298 8.60 2.17 8.26
N THR A 299 7.44 1.75 7.80
CA THR A 299 6.13 2.10 8.39
C THR A 299 5.47 0.82 8.86
N ILE A 300 5.31 0.67 10.18
CA ILE A 300 4.85 -0.55 10.82
C ILE A 300 3.58 -0.24 11.60
N ASP A 301 2.49 -0.91 11.26
CA ASP A 301 1.32 -1.02 12.09
C ASP A 301 1.34 -2.40 12.75
N LEU A 302 1.70 -2.44 14.03
CA LEU A 302 1.68 -3.64 14.87
C LEU A 302 0.23 -4.08 15.12
N GLY A 303 -0.73 -3.15 15.06
CA GLY A 303 -2.14 -3.46 15.23
C GLY A 303 -2.52 -3.68 16.69
N SER A 304 -3.11 -4.84 17.02
CA SER A 304 -3.61 -5.12 18.36
C SER A 304 -3.04 -6.40 18.94
N GLY A 305 -2.49 -6.33 20.15
CA GLY A 305 -1.91 -7.46 20.85
C GLY A 305 -0.77 -7.01 21.74
N ASP A 306 -0.05 -7.95 22.33
CA ASP A 306 1.20 -7.62 22.99
C ASP A 306 2.34 -7.85 21.99
N ASP A 307 2.78 -6.76 21.33
CA ASP A 307 3.64 -6.84 20.14
C ASP A 307 5.10 -6.45 20.45
N ASP A 308 6.02 -7.08 19.73
CA ASP A 308 7.45 -6.84 19.82
C ASP A 308 7.97 -6.20 18.51
N PHE A 309 8.71 -5.10 18.63
CA PHE A 309 9.47 -4.52 17.50
C PHE A 309 10.96 -4.40 17.81
N TRP A 310 11.79 -4.71 16.83
CA TRP A 310 13.24 -4.51 16.96
C TRP A 310 13.89 -4.02 15.67
N ALA A 311 14.59 -2.88 15.73
CA ALA A 311 15.43 -2.42 14.63
C ALA A 311 16.75 -1.79 15.12
N PRO A 312 17.90 -2.11 14.49
CA PRO A 312 19.20 -1.59 14.92
C PRO A 312 19.52 -0.20 14.37
N ALA A 313 18.84 0.23 13.30
CA ALA A 313 18.97 1.52 12.66
C ALA A 313 17.77 1.81 11.73
N GLY A 314 17.66 3.02 11.18
CA GLY A 314 16.61 3.43 10.23
C GLY A 314 15.66 4.44 10.84
N ASN A 315 14.86 5.14 10.03
CA ASN A 315 13.80 6.04 10.53
C ASN A 315 12.46 5.33 10.47
N HIS A 316 11.94 4.89 11.61
CA HIS A 316 10.72 4.07 11.65
C HIS A 316 9.51 4.87 12.10
N THR A 317 8.36 4.59 11.50
CA THR A 317 7.05 5.02 12.00
C THR A 317 6.31 3.79 12.51
N LEU A 318 5.94 3.78 13.79
CA LEU A 318 5.29 2.66 14.45
C LEU A 318 3.95 3.08 15.05
N THR A 319 2.93 2.27 14.80
CA THR A 319 1.66 2.28 15.52
C THR A 319 1.37 0.92 16.12
N GLY A 320 0.65 0.87 17.24
CA GLY A 320 0.23 -0.37 17.88
C GLY A 320 -0.72 -0.11 19.05
N SER A 321 -1.20 -1.20 19.66
CA SER A 321 -2.04 -1.16 20.86
C SER A 321 -1.92 -2.46 21.65
N GLY A 322 -1.95 -2.37 22.98
CA GLY A 322 -1.65 -3.47 23.91
C GLY A 322 -0.29 -3.25 24.57
N ASN A 323 0.30 -4.26 25.20
CA ASN A 323 1.55 -4.09 25.93
C ASN A 323 2.73 -4.38 25.01
N ASN A 324 3.36 -3.33 24.48
CA ASN A 324 4.36 -3.50 23.42
C ASN A 324 5.79 -3.43 23.95
N THR A 325 6.71 -4.22 23.38
CA THR A 325 8.16 -4.08 23.61
C THR A 325 8.85 -3.57 22.34
N ILE A 326 9.39 -2.36 22.38
CA ILE A 326 9.97 -1.70 21.21
C ILE A 326 11.44 -1.35 21.45
N GLY A 327 12.31 -2.00 20.68
CA GLY A 327 13.75 -1.75 20.65
C GLY A 327 14.16 -0.91 19.45
N LEU A 328 14.60 0.33 19.68
CA LEU A 328 15.01 1.27 18.63
C LEU A 328 16.50 1.58 18.65
N GLY A 329 17.12 1.51 17.48
CA GLY A 329 18.52 1.81 17.29
C GLY A 329 18.80 3.27 16.95
N THR A 330 19.69 3.49 15.99
CA THR A 330 19.99 4.84 15.49
C THR A 330 19.01 5.27 14.39
N GLY A 331 18.47 6.48 14.47
CA GLY A 331 17.54 7.00 13.48
C GLY A 331 16.64 8.07 14.06
N ASN A 332 15.69 8.55 13.28
CA ASN A 332 14.63 9.43 13.75
C ASN A 332 13.31 8.66 13.70
N ASP A 333 12.88 8.18 14.86
CA ASP A 333 11.73 7.29 14.99
C ASP A 333 10.49 8.03 15.52
N SER A 334 9.31 7.59 15.08
CA SER A 334 8.01 8.06 15.54
C SER A 334 7.21 6.87 16.02
N VAL A 335 6.92 6.78 17.31
CA VAL A 335 6.22 5.66 17.94
C VAL A 335 4.92 6.13 18.56
N SER A 336 3.83 5.40 18.31
CA SER A 336 2.56 5.56 19.01
C SER A 336 1.95 4.20 19.40
N THR A 337 1.87 3.90 20.70
CA THR A 337 1.44 2.57 21.20
C THR A 337 0.07 2.59 21.89
N GLY A 338 -0.53 3.76 22.07
CA GLY A 338 -1.95 3.90 22.37
C GLY A 338 -2.34 3.52 23.80
N SER A 339 -2.59 2.25 24.09
CA SER A 339 -3.00 1.83 25.44
C SER A 339 -2.35 0.51 25.79
N GLY A 340 -1.95 0.36 27.03
CA GLY A 340 -1.21 -0.81 27.52
C GLY A 340 0.07 -0.37 28.21
N ASP A 341 0.69 -1.31 28.92
CA ASP A 341 1.94 -1.07 29.62
C ASP A 341 3.10 -1.29 28.62
N ASP A 342 3.61 -0.20 28.02
CA ASP A 342 4.62 -0.30 26.97
C ASP A 342 6.05 -0.24 27.53
N PHE A 343 6.96 -0.96 26.87
CA PHE A 343 8.38 -0.94 27.16
C PHE A 343 9.20 -0.50 25.95
N ILE A 344 9.74 0.72 26.00
CA ILE A 344 10.58 1.30 24.94
C ILE A 344 12.03 1.34 25.41
N TYR A 345 12.96 0.83 24.59
CA TYR A 345 14.38 0.87 24.92
C TYR A 345 15.30 1.12 23.72
N THR A 346 16.45 1.74 23.97
CA THR A 346 17.47 1.90 22.93
C THR A 346 18.29 0.64 22.70
N VAL A 347 18.58 0.36 21.44
CA VAL A 347 19.45 -0.71 20.95
C VAL A 347 20.75 -0.09 20.43
N ASN A 348 21.90 -0.74 20.69
CA ASN A 348 23.22 -0.27 20.23
C ASN A 348 23.56 1.19 20.64
N GLY A 349 22.99 1.67 21.73
CA GLY A 349 23.17 3.02 22.25
C GLY A 349 22.19 4.07 21.72
N GLY A 350 21.34 3.75 20.74
CA GLY A 350 20.33 4.67 20.23
C GLY A 350 20.90 5.89 19.48
N GLY A 351 20.05 6.89 19.26
CA GLY A 351 20.45 8.20 18.75
C GLY A 351 19.31 8.95 18.05
N GLY A 352 19.66 10.04 17.35
CA GLY A 352 18.76 10.81 16.50
C GLY A 352 17.73 11.66 17.25
N VAL A 353 16.62 11.97 16.57
CA VAL A 353 15.53 12.82 17.07
C VAL A 353 14.23 12.03 16.97
N ASN A 354 13.68 11.66 18.11
CA ASN A 354 12.60 10.68 18.20
C ASN A 354 11.36 11.27 18.87
N SER A 355 10.18 10.78 18.47
CA SER A 355 8.89 11.13 19.05
C SER A 355 8.22 9.88 19.58
N LEU A 356 7.88 9.86 20.86
CA LEU A 356 7.24 8.74 21.54
C LEU A 356 5.91 9.21 22.15
N ASP A 357 4.80 8.60 21.75
CA ASP A 357 3.47 8.81 22.31
C ASP A 357 2.89 7.47 22.80
N LEU A 358 3.05 7.20 24.09
CA LEU A 358 2.79 5.89 24.66
C LEU A 358 1.33 5.70 25.10
N GLY A 359 0.61 6.81 25.29
CA GLY A 359 -0.79 6.80 25.72
C GLY A 359 -1.03 6.19 27.10
N ASP A 360 -2.17 5.56 27.36
CA ASP A 360 -2.55 5.15 28.73
C ASP A 360 -1.90 3.81 29.15
N GLY A 361 -1.31 3.73 30.33
CA GLY A 361 -0.71 2.51 30.89
C GLY A 361 0.44 2.81 31.86
N GLU A 362 0.99 1.79 32.52
CA GLU A 362 2.24 1.93 33.29
C GLU A 362 3.45 1.74 32.36
N ASN A 363 3.90 2.82 31.74
CA ASN A 363 4.92 2.76 30.69
C ASN A 363 6.35 2.78 31.27
N THR A 364 7.24 2.01 30.65
CA THR A 364 8.66 1.98 30.97
C THR A 364 9.50 2.41 29.77
N VAL A 365 10.40 3.36 29.99
CA VAL A 365 11.28 3.91 28.95
C VAL A 365 12.74 3.83 29.41
N TYR A 366 13.63 3.34 28.55
CA TYR A 366 15.07 3.25 28.81
C TYR A 366 15.88 3.73 27.60
N LEU A 367 16.34 4.98 27.62
CA LEU A 367 16.94 5.64 26.46
C LEU A 367 18.36 6.12 26.75
N GLU A 368 19.33 5.67 25.96
CA GLU A 368 20.75 6.01 26.16
C GLU A 368 21.19 7.32 25.46
N ASN A 369 21.20 7.40 24.14
CA ASN A 369 21.59 8.62 23.42
C ASN A 369 20.46 9.08 22.49
N GLY A 370 20.38 10.39 22.24
CA GLY A 370 19.43 10.98 21.29
C GLY A 370 18.65 12.14 21.91
N ASN A 371 17.81 12.78 21.10
CA ASN A 371 16.87 13.79 21.59
C ASN A 371 15.46 13.22 21.49
N TYR A 372 14.70 13.24 22.56
CA TYR A 372 13.38 12.62 22.62
C TYR A 372 12.29 13.63 22.97
N SER A 373 11.18 13.58 22.23
CA SER A 373 9.90 14.16 22.63
C SER A 373 9.03 13.01 23.12
N ILE A 374 8.70 12.98 24.41
CA ILE A 374 8.01 11.86 25.05
C ILE A 374 6.69 12.36 25.63
N THR A 375 5.61 11.66 25.30
CA THR A 375 4.34 11.74 26.03
C THR A 375 4.02 10.34 26.51
N SER A 376 4.09 10.09 27.83
CA SER A 376 3.80 8.76 28.39
C SER A 376 2.36 8.59 28.85
N GLY A 377 1.53 9.63 28.76
CA GLY A 377 0.08 9.54 28.95
C GLY A 377 -0.34 9.43 30.40
N SER A 378 -1.28 8.53 30.73
CA SER A 378 -1.76 8.36 32.11
C SER A 378 -1.34 7.01 32.67
N GLY A 379 -0.95 6.98 33.94
CA GLY A 379 -0.38 5.80 34.60
C GLY A 379 0.89 6.17 35.36
N SER A 380 1.40 5.23 36.15
CA SER A 380 2.64 5.45 36.90
C SER A 380 3.84 5.06 36.04
N ASP A 381 4.41 6.03 35.34
CA ASP A 381 5.44 5.78 34.35
C ASP A 381 6.86 5.81 34.94
N SER A 382 7.78 5.05 34.33
CA SER A 382 9.20 5.00 34.70
C SER A 382 10.09 5.30 33.50
N LEU A 383 10.66 6.50 33.46
CA LEU A 383 11.48 6.99 32.35
C LEU A 383 12.95 7.16 32.77
N GLY A 384 13.80 6.29 32.24
CA GLY A 384 15.25 6.40 32.28
C GLY A 384 15.77 7.12 31.04
N LEU A 385 16.26 8.34 31.21
CA LEU A 385 16.77 9.18 30.12
C LEU A 385 18.30 9.22 30.12
N GLY A 386 18.90 9.46 28.97
CA GLY A 386 20.35 9.48 28.82
C GLY A 386 20.88 10.82 28.31
N THR A 387 21.82 10.77 27.39
CA THR A 387 22.43 11.97 26.82
C THR A 387 21.53 12.60 25.76
N GLY A 388 21.56 13.92 25.66
CA GLY A 388 20.84 14.69 24.63
C GLY A 388 19.91 15.74 25.24
N THR A 389 18.97 16.24 24.43
CA THR A 389 17.97 17.20 24.87
C THR A 389 16.58 16.60 24.74
N ASP A 390 15.88 16.47 25.86
CA ASP A 390 14.61 15.75 25.92
C ASP A 390 13.49 16.66 26.43
N SER A 391 12.31 16.46 25.88
CA SER A 391 11.05 17.04 26.35
C SER A 391 10.12 15.91 26.73
N VAL A 392 9.62 15.94 27.96
CA VAL A 392 8.79 14.88 28.53
C VAL A 392 7.52 15.48 29.10
N ASP A 393 6.39 14.94 28.68
CA ASP A 393 5.10 15.06 29.36
C ASP A 393 4.71 13.68 29.88
N ALA A 394 4.91 13.45 31.18
CA ALA A 394 4.61 12.17 31.81
C ALA A 394 3.14 12.03 32.24
N GLY A 395 2.32 13.07 32.01
CA GLY A 395 0.90 13.10 32.38
C GLY A 395 0.58 12.67 33.82
N ASP A 396 -0.62 12.14 34.04
CA ASP A 396 -1.15 11.86 35.38
C ASP A 396 -0.68 10.48 35.90
N GLY A 397 -0.32 10.40 37.17
CA GLY A 397 0.14 9.20 37.86
C GLY A 397 1.37 9.48 38.71
N ASP A 398 1.81 8.52 39.53
CA ASP A 398 3.03 8.68 40.31
C ASP A 398 4.22 8.30 39.41
N ASN A 399 4.88 9.30 38.80
CA ASN A 399 5.92 9.06 37.80
C ASN A 399 7.33 9.09 38.38
N ILE A 400 8.24 8.34 37.76
CA ILE A 400 9.66 8.30 38.09
C ILE A 400 10.47 8.64 36.84
N ILE A 401 11.16 9.78 36.87
CA ILE A 401 12.07 10.21 35.83
C ILE A 401 13.48 10.28 36.41
N TYR A 402 14.44 9.61 35.78
CA TYR A 402 15.81 9.52 36.25
C TYR A 402 16.83 9.48 35.10
N MET A 403 18.08 9.85 35.40
CA MET A 403 19.17 9.82 34.43
C MET A 403 19.97 8.51 34.49
N LEU A 404 20.26 7.95 33.31
CA LEU A 404 21.17 6.81 33.12
C LEU A 404 22.65 7.23 33.23
N ASP A 405 22.97 8.45 32.75
CA ASP A 405 24.28 9.09 32.89
C ASP A 405 24.10 10.56 33.28
N PRO A 406 24.03 10.87 34.59
CA PRO A 406 23.73 12.22 35.07
C PRO A 406 24.83 13.23 34.73
N ASP A 407 26.08 12.82 34.55
CA ASP A 407 27.19 13.76 34.32
C ASP A 407 27.23 14.30 32.86
N SER A 408 26.53 13.66 31.93
CA SER A 408 26.53 13.98 30.50
C SER A 408 25.13 14.11 29.88
N ALA A 409 24.11 14.31 30.72
CA ALA A 409 22.70 14.29 30.38
C ALA A 409 22.29 15.26 29.26
N GLY A 410 22.74 16.52 29.30
CA GLY A 410 22.18 17.60 28.48
C GLY A 410 20.80 18.03 28.98
N ASN A 411 20.28 19.15 28.46
CA ASN A 411 19.08 19.81 28.99
C ASN A 411 17.81 18.95 28.92
N LYS A 412 17.00 18.96 29.98
CA LYS A 412 15.71 18.26 30.08
C LYS A 412 14.58 19.24 30.38
N ASP A 413 13.47 19.12 29.64
CA ASP A 413 12.22 19.82 29.92
C ASP A 413 11.18 18.78 30.34
N ILE A 414 10.96 18.65 31.64
CA ILE A 414 10.13 17.61 32.24
C ILE A 414 8.88 18.24 32.86
N LEU A 415 7.73 17.82 32.35
CA LEU A 415 6.42 18.06 32.91
C LEU A 415 5.81 16.74 33.36
N THR A 416 5.29 16.72 34.57
CA THR A 416 4.36 15.68 35.03
C THR A 416 3.00 16.32 35.34
N GLY A 417 1.97 15.48 35.39
CA GLY A 417 0.58 15.85 35.63
C GLY A 417 0.19 15.80 37.11
N ALA A 418 -0.90 15.12 37.43
CA ALA A 418 -1.32 14.88 38.81
C ALA A 418 -0.72 13.59 39.37
N GLY A 419 -0.05 13.65 40.51
CA GLY A 419 0.55 12.46 41.15
C GLY A 419 1.61 12.85 42.18
N ASP A 420 2.18 11.87 42.87
CA ASP A 420 3.36 12.06 43.70
C ASP A 420 4.61 11.67 42.88
N ASP A 421 5.22 12.66 42.23
CA ASP A 421 6.26 12.46 41.22
C ASP A 421 7.69 12.53 41.78
N TYR A 422 8.60 11.78 41.15
CA TYR A 422 10.03 11.84 41.36
C TYR A 422 10.74 12.22 40.06
N ILE A 423 11.43 13.36 40.06
CA ILE A 423 12.20 13.85 38.92
C ILE A 423 13.65 14.06 39.36
N GLU A 424 14.56 13.30 38.78
CA GLU A 424 16.02 13.46 38.93
C GLU A 424 16.66 13.63 37.55
N THR A 425 17.04 14.86 37.24
CA THR A 425 17.80 15.19 36.03
C THR A 425 19.31 15.19 36.34
N GLY A 426 20.13 15.89 35.55
CA GLY A 426 21.58 15.73 35.61
C GLY A 426 22.33 17.01 35.22
N ALA A 427 23.35 16.87 34.38
CA ALA A 427 24.03 18.03 33.82
C ALA A 427 23.19 18.66 32.70
N GLY A 428 22.93 19.95 32.77
CA GLY A 428 22.08 20.65 31.81
C GLY A 428 21.45 21.87 32.43
N ASP A 429 20.87 22.75 31.62
CA ASP A 429 19.95 23.76 32.14
C ASP A 429 18.53 23.19 32.03
N ASP A 430 18.04 22.62 33.12
CA ASP A 430 16.82 21.79 33.12
C ASP A 430 15.58 22.58 33.58
N LEU A 431 14.41 22.20 33.07
CA LEU A 431 13.10 22.70 33.51
C LEU A 431 12.31 21.55 34.11
N LEU A 432 12.02 21.63 35.40
CA LEU A 432 11.34 20.57 36.15
C LEU A 432 10.01 21.07 36.70
N ASN A 433 8.92 20.44 36.26
CA ASN A 433 7.58 20.70 36.77
C ASN A 433 6.88 19.42 37.17
N GLY A 434 6.87 19.14 38.47
CA GLY A 434 6.16 17.99 39.05
C GLY A 434 4.62 18.10 39.04
N GLY A 435 4.04 19.15 38.45
CA GLY A 435 2.59 19.28 38.38
C GLY A 435 1.88 19.36 39.74
N LEU A 436 0.70 18.73 39.81
CA LEU A 436 -0.15 18.71 41.00
C LEU A 436 0.05 17.40 41.77
N GLY A 437 -0.13 17.41 43.10
CA GLY A 437 0.13 16.19 43.88
C GLY A 437 0.03 16.41 45.38
N ASN A 438 0.28 15.35 46.15
CA ASN A 438 0.56 15.54 47.57
C ASN A 438 2.03 15.94 47.76
N VAL A 439 2.96 15.20 47.16
CA VAL A 439 4.40 15.40 47.31
C VAL A 439 5.15 15.11 46.02
N ASN A 440 5.88 16.11 45.52
CA ASN A 440 6.83 15.95 44.43
C ASN A 440 8.27 16.09 44.91
N THR A 441 9.19 15.30 44.36
CA THR A 441 10.64 15.40 44.61
C THR A 441 11.34 15.80 43.32
N LEU A 442 12.01 16.95 43.34
CA LEU A 442 12.75 17.47 42.19
C LEU A 442 14.23 17.63 42.53
N ILE A 443 15.08 17.13 41.63
CA ILE A 443 16.55 17.16 41.72
C ILE A 443 17.07 17.58 40.35
N GLY A 444 17.68 18.76 40.27
CA GLY A 444 18.10 19.37 38.99
C GLY A 444 19.49 18.91 38.53
N GLY A 445 20.37 18.59 39.47
CA GLY A 445 21.75 18.22 39.17
C GLY A 445 22.65 19.45 39.04
N SER A 446 23.24 19.64 37.87
CA SER A 446 24.22 20.72 37.66
C SER A 446 23.91 21.52 36.42
N GLY A 447 23.83 22.83 36.58
CA GLY A 447 23.57 23.79 35.51
C GLY A 447 22.67 24.89 36.05
N ALA A 448 22.01 25.64 35.18
CA ALA A 448 21.05 26.66 35.60
C ALA A 448 19.63 26.11 35.50
N ASP A 449 19.17 25.50 36.59
CA ASP A 449 17.92 24.76 36.61
C ASP A 449 16.73 25.64 37.00
N THR A 450 15.55 25.30 36.50
CA THR A 450 14.30 25.97 36.83
C THR A 450 13.28 24.98 37.38
N PHE A 451 12.86 25.20 38.63
CA PHE A 451 11.90 24.35 39.32
C PHE A 451 10.54 25.03 39.43
N ALA A 452 9.48 24.39 38.96
CA ALA A 452 8.13 24.93 39.06
C ALA A 452 7.59 24.81 40.50
N LEU A 453 7.01 25.91 40.99
CA LEU A 453 6.24 25.97 42.24
C LEU A 453 4.76 26.08 41.89
N ASN A 454 4.02 24.99 42.13
CA ASN A 454 2.57 24.93 41.98
C ASN A 454 1.88 25.14 43.34
N ASP A 455 0.91 26.07 43.40
CA ASP A 455 0.10 26.25 44.61
C ASP A 455 -0.81 25.03 44.83
N GLY A 456 -0.87 24.56 46.08
CA GLY A 456 -1.63 23.37 46.47
C GLY A 456 -0.84 22.05 46.51
N THR A 457 0.40 22.03 46.03
CA THR A 457 1.29 20.85 46.06
C THR A 457 2.48 21.10 46.98
N TYR A 458 2.98 20.05 47.63
CA TYR A 458 4.24 20.12 48.37
C TYR A 458 5.40 19.67 47.47
N THR A 459 6.35 20.55 47.18
CA THR A 459 7.54 20.23 46.39
C THR A 459 8.78 20.19 47.29
N TYR A 460 9.54 19.10 47.22
CA TYR A 460 10.85 18.98 47.85
C TYR A 460 11.95 19.19 46.81
N LEU A 461 12.80 20.20 47.02
CA LEU A 461 14.00 20.45 46.22
C LEU A 461 15.23 19.98 46.99
N SER A 462 16.00 19.05 46.41
CA SER A 462 17.12 18.43 47.11
C SER A 462 18.44 19.19 46.98
N ASP A 463 18.66 19.89 45.87
CA ASP A 463 20.00 20.36 45.46
C ASP A 463 20.07 21.79 44.90
N PHE A 464 18.99 22.57 45.02
CA PHE A 464 18.91 23.95 44.53
C PHE A 464 20.15 24.82 44.85
N GLU A 465 20.77 25.40 43.83
CA GLU A 465 21.94 26.27 43.91
C GLU A 465 21.55 27.76 43.82
N LEU A 466 21.73 28.48 44.93
CA LEU A 466 21.47 29.92 44.99
C LEU A 466 22.30 30.73 43.98
N GLY A 467 21.60 31.53 43.17
CA GLY A 467 22.22 32.42 42.19
C GLY A 467 22.58 31.76 40.86
N THR A 468 22.37 30.43 40.75
CA THR A 468 22.42 29.68 39.51
C THR A 468 21.00 29.26 39.11
N ASP A 469 20.28 28.62 40.02
CA ASP A 469 18.94 28.08 39.80
C ASP A 469 17.83 29.09 40.08
N LEU A 470 16.66 28.81 39.53
CA LEU A 470 15.45 29.60 39.68
C LEU A 470 14.25 28.76 40.12
N ILE A 471 13.38 29.37 40.92
CA ILE A 471 12.05 28.84 41.21
C ILE A 471 11.03 29.59 40.34
N SER A 472 10.34 28.88 39.46
CA SER A 472 9.30 29.44 38.60
C SER A 472 7.95 29.44 39.32
N LEU A 473 7.33 30.62 39.48
CA LEU A 473 6.05 30.77 40.15
C LEU A 473 4.89 30.53 39.17
N MET A 474 4.16 29.43 39.37
CA MET A 474 3.06 29.01 38.49
C MET A 474 1.71 29.53 38.98
N GLY A 475 0.68 29.42 38.14
CA GLY A 475 -0.72 29.64 38.56
C GLY A 475 -1.07 31.08 38.97
N GLY A 476 -0.26 32.07 38.58
CA GLY A 476 -0.47 33.48 38.93
C GLY A 476 0.01 33.89 40.32
N VAL A 477 0.78 33.02 40.99
CA VAL A 477 1.47 33.34 42.25
C VAL A 477 2.54 34.41 41.99
N SER A 478 2.60 35.42 42.86
CA SER A 478 3.65 36.44 42.86
C SER A 478 4.63 36.24 44.01
N PHE A 479 5.82 36.83 43.91
CA PHE A 479 6.83 36.76 44.98
C PHE A 479 6.31 37.33 46.30
N GLU A 480 5.43 38.33 46.23
CA GLU A 480 4.80 38.96 47.39
C GLU A 480 3.82 38.05 48.14
N ASP A 481 3.33 36.98 47.50
CA ASP A 481 2.44 35.99 48.12
C ASP A 481 3.19 34.97 48.98
N LEU A 482 4.53 34.93 48.87
CA LEU A 482 5.38 33.95 49.52
C LEU A 482 5.74 34.36 50.95
N SER A 483 5.75 33.39 51.85
CA SER A 483 6.32 33.52 53.19
C SER A 483 7.42 32.48 53.41
N PHE A 484 8.50 32.90 54.06
CA PHE A 484 9.71 32.09 54.24
C PHE A 484 9.95 31.81 55.72
N SER A 485 10.24 30.55 56.04
CA SER A 485 10.65 30.15 57.39
C SER A 485 11.77 29.13 57.35
N GLN A 486 12.62 29.11 58.38
CA GLN A 486 13.57 28.03 58.55
C GLN A 486 12.84 26.84 59.17
N GLY A 487 13.11 25.62 58.68
CA GLY A 487 12.59 24.40 59.26
C GLY A 487 13.06 24.18 60.70
N SER A 488 12.56 23.11 61.33
CA SER A 488 12.90 22.76 62.71
C SER A 488 13.21 21.28 62.85
N GLY A 489 13.87 20.90 63.94
CA GLY A 489 14.25 19.51 64.19
C GLY A 489 15.20 18.99 63.10
N GLU A 490 14.82 17.89 62.44
CA GLU A 490 15.59 17.26 61.37
C GLU A 490 15.67 18.11 60.09
N ARG A 491 14.75 19.06 59.91
CA ARG A 491 14.71 20.00 58.77
C ARG A 491 15.30 21.36 59.13
N ALA A 492 16.09 21.47 60.20
CA ALA A 492 16.60 22.76 60.68
C ALA A 492 17.53 23.47 59.66
N ALA A 493 18.11 22.72 58.72
CA ALA A 493 18.93 23.25 57.64
C ALA A 493 18.12 23.72 56.43
N ASP A 494 16.82 23.39 56.36
CA ASP A 494 16.00 23.57 55.16
C ASP A 494 15.14 24.83 55.26
N THR A 495 14.88 25.45 54.11
CA THR A 495 13.92 26.55 53.99
C THR A 495 12.55 26.01 53.62
N LEU A 496 11.51 26.51 54.28
CA LEU A 496 10.11 26.24 53.95
C LEU A 496 9.48 27.50 53.37
N ILE A 497 8.92 27.38 52.17
CA ILE A 497 8.12 28.42 51.52
C ILE A 497 6.64 28.08 51.70
N SER A 498 5.83 29.08 52.06
CA SER A 498 4.39 28.91 52.25
C SER A 498 3.57 29.96 51.53
N ILE A 499 2.46 29.54 50.94
CA ILE A 499 1.41 30.38 50.34
C ILE A 499 0.17 30.28 51.23
N SER A 500 -0.36 31.42 51.68
CA SER A 500 -1.53 31.46 52.58
C SER A 500 -1.43 30.51 53.80
N ASP A 501 -0.25 30.45 54.42
CA ASP A 501 0.12 29.58 55.55
C ASP A 501 0.25 28.07 55.25
N ASN A 502 0.07 27.62 54.01
CA ASN A 502 0.34 26.24 53.60
C ASN A 502 1.76 26.12 53.06
N VAL A 503 2.55 25.18 53.60
CA VAL A 503 3.89 24.90 53.07
C VAL A 503 3.75 24.21 51.72
N VAL A 504 4.30 24.84 50.69
CA VAL A 504 4.25 24.37 49.29
C VAL A 504 5.62 23.98 48.77
N LEU A 505 6.72 24.44 49.40
CA LEU A 505 8.06 24.07 48.98
C LEU A 505 9.00 23.91 50.18
N GLN A 506 9.79 22.84 50.18
CA GLN A 506 10.94 22.63 51.06
C GLN A 506 12.21 22.60 50.22
N ALA A 507 13.09 23.59 50.41
CA ALA A 507 14.39 23.65 49.77
C ALA A 507 15.47 23.17 50.77
N ALA A 508 16.11 22.05 50.45
CA ALA A 508 17.06 21.38 51.34
C ALA A 508 18.33 22.22 51.55
N ASN A 509 18.86 22.23 52.77
CA ASN A 509 20.16 22.83 53.12
C ASN A 509 20.35 24.32 52.76
N ILE A 510 19.26 25.07 52.55
CA ILE A 510 19.29 26.50 52.24
C ILE A 510 18.81 27.32 53.43
N GLN A 511 19.49 28.45 53.68
CA GLN A 511 19.06 29.42 54.70
C GLN A 511 17.93 30.30 54.17
N ALA A 512 16.86 30.45 54.96
CA ALA A 512 15.66 31.19 54.53
C ALA A 512 15.95 32.65 54.17
N SER A 513 16.92 33.28 54.83
CA SER A 513 17.34 34.66 54.53
C SER A 513 18.07 34.82 53.20
N ALA A 514 18.64 33.75 52.65
CA ALA A 514 19.33 33.76 51.37
C ALA A 514 18.37 33.43 50.21
N LEU A 515 17.42 32.52 50.44
CA LEU A 515 16.40 32.19 49.43
C LEU A 515 15.36 33.31 49.27
N ASN A 516 15.05 34.06 50.33
CA ASN A 516 14.13 35.20 50.30
C ASN A 516 14.75 36.44 49.61
N ASP A 517 15.01 36.29 48.32
CA ASP A 517 15.44 37.32 47.37
C ASP A 517 14.70 37.06 46.05
N GLN A 518 14.09 38.10 45.49
CA GLN A 518 13.31 38.00 44.26
C GLN A 518 14.14 37.49 43.07
N ASN A 519 15.47 37.63 43.11
CA ASN A 519 16.35 37.14 42.04
C ASN A 519 16.45 35.61 41.97
N ASN A 520 16.02 34.87 43.00
CA ASN A 520 15.95 33.40 42.98
C ASN A 520 14.64 32.90 42.33
N PHE A 521 13.78 33.81 41.86
CA PHE A 521 12.46 33.50 41.34
C PHE A 521 12.26 34.08 39.95
N THR A 522 11.46 33.38 39.16
CA THR A 522 10.97 33.86 37.87
C THR A 522 9.45 33.67 37.78
N THR A 523 8.81 34.39 36.86
CA THR A 523 7.40 34.18 36.55
C THR A 523 7.28 33.11 35.47
N GLY A 524 6.53 32.05 35.77
CA GLY A 524 6.21 30.98 34.83
C GLY A 524 5.12 31.32 33.84
#